data_AF-A0A540LNY8-F1
#
_entry.id   AF-A0A540LNY8-F1
#
_cell.length_a   1.000
_cell.length_b   1.000
_cell.length_c   1.000
_cell.angle_alpha   90.00
_cell.angle_beta   90.00
_cell.angle_gamma   90.00
#
_symmetry.space_group_name_H-M   'P 1'
#
loop_
_entity.id
_entity.type
_entity.pdbx_description
1 polymer ?
#
loop_
_entity_poly.entity_id
_entity_poly.type
_entity_poly.pdbx_seq_one_letter_code
_entity_poly.pdbx_strand_id
1 'polypeptide(L)' 'MGASLSNLTEGTNRSGHRPSLGDIPESCVACVFIYLTLLEICNLARLNRAFRGATSSDSAWESKLPLNYHDLLDLVPS' A
#
# COMPACT_ATOMS: atom_id res chain seq x y z
N MET A 1 -18.19 -27.99 9.36
CA MET A 1 -18.53 -26.60 9.73
C MET A 1 -18.15 -25.74 8.53
N GLY A 2 -19.14 -25.19 7.83
CA GLY A 2 -18.98 -24.64 6.48
C GLY A 2 -18.27 -23.30 6.43
N ALA A 3 -17.39 -23.13 5.45
CA ALA A 3 -16.80 -21.86 5.08
C ALA A 3 -17.80 -21.04 4.27
N SER A 4 -18.06 -19.80 4.69
CA SER A 4 -18.81 -18.82 3.90
C SER A 4 -17.87 -17.68 3.57
N LEU A 5 -17.16 -17.79 2.44
CA LEU A 5 -16.49 -16.67 1.78
C LEU A 5 -17.48 -16.13 0.74
N SER A 6 -18.16 -15.04 1.08
CA SER A 6 -19.06 -14.36 0.15
C SER A 6 -18.23 -13.61 -0.89
N ASN A 7 -17.87 -14.29 -1.98
CA ASN A 7 -17.49 -13.64 -3.24
C ASN A 7 -18.74 -13.02 -3.87
N LEU A 8 -19.03 -11.77 -3.53
CA LEU A 8 -19.97 -10.96 -4.31
C LEU A 8 -19.21 -10.28 -5.46
N THR A 9 -18.95 -11.01 -6.53
CA THR A 9 -18.59 -10.42 -7.82
C THR A 9 -19.29 -11.15 -8.97
N GLU A 10 -20.60 -11.36 -8.88
CA GLU A 10 -21.38 -11.81 -10.03
C GLU A 10 -21.99 -10.60 -10.75
N GLY A 11 -21.40 -10.30 -11.91
CA GLY A 11 -22.11 -9.92 -13.13
C GLY A 11 -22.96 -8.64 -13.10
N THR A 12 -22.36 -7.49 -13.43
CA THR A 12 -23.11 -6.45 -14.15
C THR A 12 -22.17 -5.49 -14.91
N ASN A 13 -22.23 -5.60 -16.24
CA ASN A 13 -22.04 -4.54 -17.24
C ASN A 13 -20.61 -4.20 -17.70
N ARG A 14 -20.30 -4.63 -18.95
CA ARG A 14 -19.22 -4.08 -19.81
C ARG A 14 -19.52 -2.64 -20.25
N SER A 15 -19.69 -1.73 -19.31
CA SER A 15 -19.86 -0.31 -19.57
C SER A 15 -19.00 0.51 -18.61
N GLY A 16 -17.78 0.84 -19.04
CA GLY A 16 -17.05 2.01 -18.53
C GLY A 16 -16.55 1.95 -17.09
N HIS A 17 -15.99 0.84 -16.60
CA HIS A 17 -15.18 0.91 -15.39
C HIS A 17 -13.85 1.59 -15.74
N ARG A 18 -13.85 2.92 -15.65
CA ARG A 18 -12.64 3.72 -15.80
C ARG A 18 -11.68 3.27 -14.70
N PRO A 19 -10.44 2.86 -15.05
CA PRO A 19 -9.45 2.49 -14.05
C PRO A 19 -9.38 3.57 -12.97
N SER A 20 -9.65 3.18 -11.73
CA SER A 20 -9.56 4.07 -10.59
C SER A 20 -8.19 3.92 -9.94
N LEU A 21 -7.73 4.96 -9.24
CA LEU A 21 -6.49 4.86 -8.47
C LEU A 21 -6.54 3.74 -7.41
N GLY A 22 -7.74 3.27 -7.03
CA GLY A 22 -7.93 2.17 -6.08
C GLY A 22 -7.68 0.78 -6.68
N ASP A 23 -7.61 0.66 -8.00
CA ASP A 23 -7.35 -0.60 -8.72
C ASP A 23 -5.85 -0.85 -8.93
N ILE A 24 -4.99 0.09 -8.50
CA ILE A 24 -3.54 -0.03 -8.63
C ILE A 24 -3.02 -0.97 -7.54
N PRO A 25 -2.18 -1.97 -7.86
CA PRO A 25 -1.59 -2.85 -6.85
C PRO A 25 -0.65 -2.07 -5.93
N GLU A 26 -0.60 -2.46 -4.66
CA GLU A 26 0.22 -1.78 -3.64
C GLU A 26 1.70 -1.73 -4.02
N SER A 27 2.20 -2.75 -4.71
CA SER A 27 3.59 -2.82 -5.19
C SER A 27 3.94 -1.71 -6.18
N CYS A 28 3.01 -1.36 -7.09
CA CYS A 28 3.21 -0.23 -8.01
C CYS A 28 3.18 1.11 -7.27
N VAL A 29 2.33 1.24 -6.24
CA VAL A 29 2.25 2.46 -5.43
C VAL A 29 3.50 2.65 -4.57
N ALA A 30 4.07 1.57 -4.03
CA ALA A 30 5.31 1.61 -3.27
C ALA A 30 6.48 2.20 -4.09
N CYS A 31 6.54 1.94 -5.40
CA CYS A 31 7.54 2.58 -6.28
C CYS A 31 7.39 4.11 -6.33
N VAL A 32 6.18 4.64 -6.19
CA VAL A 32 5.93 6.09 -6.17
C VAL A 32 6.47 6.72 -4.89
N PHE A 33 6.45 5.98 -3.76
CA PHE A 33 6.91 6.52 -2.49
C PHE A 33 8.37 6.94 -2.52
N ILE A 34 9.22 6.29 -3.33
CA ILE A 34 10.62 6.66 -3.52
C ILE A 34 10.76 8.16 -3.82
N TYR A 35 9.83 8.72 -4.61
CA TYR A 35 9.85 10.12 -5.05
C TYR A 35 9.09 11.10 -4.15
N LEU A 36 8.48 10.62 -3.06
CA LEU A 36 7.62 11.42 -2.19
C LEU A 36 8.23 11.62 -0.81
N THR A 37 7.89 12.73 -0.18
CA THR A 37 8.15 12.96 1.25
C THR A 37 7.12 12.26 2.14
N LEU A 38 7.47 12.03 3.41
CA LEU A 38 6.56 11.41 4.39
C LEU A 38 5.20 12.13 4.47
N LEU A 39 5.20 13.46 4.42
CA LEU A 39 3.97 14.26 4.49
C LEU A 39 3.07 14.06 3.26
N GLU A 40 3.67 13.97 2.07
CA GLU A 40 2.94 13.70 0.83
C GLU A 40 2.36 12.28 0.81
N ILE A 41 3.13 11.30 1.29
CA ILE A 41 2.68 9.92 1.42
C ILE A 41 1.46 9.82 2.35
N CYS A 42 1.52 10.46 3.52
CA CYS A 42 0.40 10.53 4.46
C CYS A 42 -0.84 11.19 3.86
N ASN A 43 -0.66 12.26 3.07
CA ASN A 43 -1.78 12.91 2.38
C ASN A 43 -2.39 12.00 1.32
N LEU A 44 -1.58 11.31 0.51
CA LEU A 44 -2.06 10.39 -0.53
C LEU A 44 -2.76 9.16 0.06
N ALA A 45 -2.27 8.63 1.18
CA ALA A 45 -2.91 7.52 1.89
C ALA A 45 -4.33 7.85 2.36
N ARG A 46 -4.63 9.12 2.64
CA ARG A 46 -5.98 9.57 3.03
C ARG A 46 -6.94 9.66 1.84
N LEU A 47 -6.41 9.80 0.63
CA LEU A 47 -7.19 10.04 -0.58
C LEU A 47 -7.53 8.74 -1.31
N ASN A 48 -6.80 7.65 -1.09
CA ASN A 48 -6.96 6.42 -1.85
C ASN A 48 -6.66 5.14 -1.05
N ARG A 49 -7.49 4.10 -1.24
CA ARG A 49 -7.36 2.80 -0.57
C ARG A 49 -6.08 2.05 -0.92
N ALA A 50 -5.64 2.07 -2.18
CA ALA A 50 -4.39 1.43 -2.61
C ALA A 50 -3.18 2.11 -1.99
N PHE A 51 -3.17 3.45 -1.95
CA PHE A 51 -2.13 4.22 -1.24
C PHE A 51 -2.12 3.90 0.25
N ARG A 52 -3.30 3.82 0.88
CA ARG A 52 -3.42 3.42 2.28
C ARG A 52 -2.84 2.02 2.54
N GLY A 53 -3.12 1.06 1.67
CA GLY A 53 -2.56 -0.31 1.76
C GLY A 53 -1.04 -0.32 1.58
N ALA A 54 -0.53 0.42 0.60
CA ALA A 54 0.90 0.55 0.37
C ALA A 54 1.62 1.21 1.56
N THR A 55 1.04 2.25 2.18
CA THR A 55 1.63 2.89 3.37
C THR A 55 1.70 2.00 4.59
N SER A 56 0.83 1.00 4.70
CA SER A 56 0.88 0.04 5.81
C SER A 56 1.89 -1.09 5.57
N SER A 57 2.52 -1.16 4.40
CA SER A 57 3.49 -2.19 4.07
C SER A 57 4.91 -1.74 4.43
N ASP A 58 5.64 -2.56 5.18
CA ASP A 58 7.03 -2.28 5.57
C ASP A 58 7.94 -2.12 4.34
N SER A 59 7.71 -2.93 3.30
CA SER A 59 8.45 -2.87 2.03
C SER A 59 8.39 -1.52 1.32
N ALA A 60 7.35 -0.72 1.57
CA ALA A 60 7.21 0.61 0.99
C ALA A 60 8.18 1.62 1.65
N TRP A 61 8.62 1.32 2.87
CA TRP A 61 9.51 2.16 3.68
C TRP A 61 10.97 1.72 3.65
N GLU A 62 11.26 0.45 3.34
CA GLU A 62 12.61 -0.10 3.16
C GLU A 62 13.51 0.81 2.31
N SER A 63 12.99 1.32 1.19
CA SER A 63 13.73 2.22 0.29
C SER A 63 14.02 3.62 0.85
N LYS A 64 13.31 4.02 1.92
CA LYS A 64 13.49 5.31 2.61
C LYS A 64 14.28 5.21 3.90
N LEU A 65 14.51 4.00 4.39
CA LEU A 65 15.29 3.80 5.60
C LEU A 65 16.77 4.01 5.30
N PRO A 66 17.52 4.61 6.23
CA PRO A 66 18.95 4.75 6.07
C PRO A 66 19.62 3.37 6.19
N LEU A 67 20.77 3.17 5.52
CA LEU A 67 21.44 1.87 5.44
C LEU A 67 21.82 1.28 6.82
N ASN A 68 22.00 2.14 7.82
CA ASN A 68 22.30 1.75 9.20
C ASN A 68 21.05 1.40 10.02
N TYR A 69 19.88 1.30 9.40
CA TYR A 69 18.64 0.97 10.11
C TYR A 69 18.72 -0.38 10.84
N HIS A 70 19.35 -1.39 10.22
CA HIS A 70 19.57 -2.69 10.87
C HIS A 70 20.45 -2.56 12.12
N ASP A 71 21.54 -1.79 12.05
CA ASP A 71 22.41 -1.54 13.21
C ASP A 71 21.67 -0.84 14.35
N LEU A 72 20.72 0.05 14.02
CA LEU A 72 19.88 0.74 15.00
C LEU A 72 18.85 -0.19 15.63
N LEU A 73 18.29 -1.13 14.88
CA LEU A 73 17.36 -2.14 15.40
C LEU A 73 18.06 -3.09 16.38
N ASP A 74 19.28 -3.51 16.07
CA ASP A 74 20.09 -4.37 16.95
C ASP A 74 20.43 -3.71 18.30
N LEU A 75 20.36 -2.37 18.36
CA LEU A 75 20.59 -1.60 19.57
C LEU A 75 19.35 -1.51 20.49
N VAL A 76 18.16 -1.86 19.97
CA VAL A 76 16.90 -1.83 20.73
C VAL A 76 16.68 -3.19 21.39
N PRO A 77 16.59 -3.29 22.73
CA PRO A 77 16.29 -4.55 23.39
C PRO A 77 14.88 -5.04 23.01
N SER A 78 14.79 -6.31 22.59
CA SER A 78 13.54 -7.00 22.22
C SER A 78 12.60 -7.24 23.39
#